data_AF-A0A538GC89-F1
#
_entry.id   AF-A0A538GC89-F1
#
_cell.length_a   1.000
_cell.length_b   1.000
_cell.length_c   1.000
_cell.angle_alpha   90.00
_cell.angle_beta   90.00
_cell.angle_gamma   90.00
#
_symmetry.space_group_name_H-M   'P 1'
#
loop_
_entity.id
_entity.type
_entity.pdbx_description
1 polymer ?
#
loop_
_entity_poly.entity_id
_entity_poly.type
_entity_poly.pdbx_seq_one_letter_code
_entity_poly.pdbx_strand_id
1 'polypeptide(L)'
;MNARNPRNARGQATVLTLVFLVVLLGMAALVLDFGSWYRADRDTQSTADAAALAGAQALPDDVTQAKSLASSYTDKNGGGLDGTAISSSVNPDDTIKVTIKRQSPGIFTKL
;
A
#
# COMPACT_ATOMS: atom_id res chain seq x y z
N MET A 1 21.19 -45.23 38.93
CA MET A 1 20.38 -44.85 37.75
C MET A 1 19.50 -43.68 38.15
N ASN A 2 19.84 -42.45 37.76
CA ASN A 2 19.09 -41.26 38.15
C ASN A 2 17.83 -41.12 37.28
N ALA A 3 16.66 -41.31 37.89
CA ALA A 3 15.38 -41.11 37.23
C ALA A 3 15.16 -39.62 36.96
N ARG A 4 15.17 -39.22 35.67
CA ARG A 4 14.78 -37.86 35.26
C ARG A 4 13.28 -37.69 35.52
N ASN A 5 12.92 -36.81 36.44
CA ASN A 5 11.53 -36.54 36.81
C ASN A 5 10.76 -35.87 35.64
N PRO A 6 9.78 -36.53 35.01
CA PRO A 6 9.08 -36.00 33.83
C PRO A 6 8.17 -34.81 34.15
N ARG A 7 7.86 -34.55 35.43
CA ARG A 7 7.04 -33.40 35.86
C ARG A 7 7.73 -32.06 35.60
N ASN A 8 9.06 -32.00 35.71
CA ASN A 8 9.83 -30.78 35.45
C ASN A 8 9.81 -30.39 33.96
N ALA A 9 9.81 -31.37 33.05
CA ALA A 9 9.75 -31.13 31.61
C ALA A 9 8.39 -30.60 31.14
N ARG A 10 7.29 -31.00 31.79
CA ARG A 10 5.94 -30.53 31.44
C ARG A 10 5.73 -29.04 31.74
N GLY A 11 6.21 -28.55 32.87
CA GLY A 11 6.16 -27.11 33.20
C GLY A 11 7.03 -26.26 32.27
N GLN A 12 8.23 -26.76 31.92
CA GLN A 12 9.13 -26.10 30.98
C GLN A 12 8.54 -25.99 29.57
N ALA A 13 7.86 -27.05 29.10
CA ALA A 13 7.20 -27.04 27.80
C ALA A 13 6.12 -25.95 27.72
N THR A 14 5.28 -25.81 28.76
CA THR A 14 4.23 -24.77 28.81
C THR A 14 4.83 -23.36 28.73
N VAL A 15 5.91 -23.09 29.47
CA VAL A 15 6.58 -21.78 29.43
C VAL A 15 7.11 -21.50 28.02
N LEU A 16 7.76 -22.48 27.40
CA LEU A 16 8.28 -22.34 26.04
C LEU A 16 7.15 -22.09 25.03
N THR A 17 6.02 -22.79 25.16
CA THR A 17 4.85 -22.59 24.31
C THR A 17 4.29 -21.18 24.43
N LEU A 18 4.18 -20.63 25.64
CA LEU A 18 3.69 -19.26 25.84
C LEU A 18 4.63 -18.23 25.22
N VAL A 19 5.95 -18.42 25.35
CA VAL A 19 6.94 -17.55 24.71
C VAL A 19 6.79 -17.58 23.19
N PHE A 20 6.69 -18.77 22.59
CA PHE A 20 6.46 -18.89 21.15
C PHE A 20 5.13 -18.30 20.70
N LEU A 21 4.05 -18.44 21.50
CA LEU A 21 2.77 -17.84 21.19
C LEU A 21 2.88 -16.31 21.10
N VAL A 22 3.57 -15.67 22.05
CA VAL A 22 3.80 -14.21 22.01
C VAL A 22 4.58 -13.81 20.76
N VAL A 23 5.63 -14.56 20.40
CA VAL A 23 6.40 -14.30 19.18
C VAL A 23 5.54 -14.45 17.92
N LEU A 24 4.71 -15.50 17.84
CA LEU A 24 3.81 -15.73 16.70
C LEU A 24 2.78 -14.61 16.57
N LEU A 25 2.20 -14.13 17.68
CA LEU A 25 1.27 -13.00 17.68
C LEU A 25 1.96 -11.70 17.25
N GLY A 26 3.19 -11.46 17.70
CA GLY A 26 4.00 -10.33 17.25
C GLY A 26 4.28 -10.36 15.74
N MET A 27 4.63 -11.54 15.20
CA MET A 27 4.80 -11.70 13.75
C MET A 27 3.48 -11.51 12.98
N ALA A 28 2.36 -12.00 13.51
CA ALA A 28 1.04 -11.79 12.90
C ALA A 28 0.68 -10.29 12.84
N ALA A 29 0.95 -9.53 13.90
CA ALA A 29 0.74 -8.09 13.92
C ALA A 29 1.57 -7.37 12.83
N LEU A 30 2.85 -7.74 12.68
CA LEU A 30 3.71 -7.19 11.62
C LEU A 30 3.19 -7.50 10.22
N VAL A 31 2.74 -8.73 9.97
CA VAL A 31 2.19 -9.15 8.68
C VAL A 31 0.92 -8.35 8.35
N LEU A 32 0.04 -8.14 9.32
CA LEU A 32 -1.19 -7.38 9.12
C LEU A 32 -0.91 -5.91 8.79
N ASP A 33 0.02 -5.29 9.49
CA ASP A 33 0.42 -3.90 9.21
C ASP A 33 1.03 -3.76 7.81
N PHE A 34 2.02 -4.58 7.48
CA PHE A 34 2.65 -4.54 6.16
C PHE A 34 1.67 -4.85 5.03
N GLY A 35 0.82 -5.86 5.22
CA GLY A 35 -0.20 -6.24 4.24
C GLY A 35 -1.23 -5.14 3.98
N SER A 36 -1.63 -4.41 5.03
CA SER A 36 -2.56 -3.29 4.90
C SER A 36 -1.94 -2.13 4.09
N TRP A 37 -0.69 -1.77 4.40
CA TRP A 37 0.04 -0.73 3.68
C TRP A 37 0.27 -1.11 2.21
N TYR A 38 0.72 -2.33 1.95
CA TYR A 38 0.98 -2.81 0.59
C TYR A 38 -0.29 -2.82 -0.27
N ARG A 39 -1.44 -3.17 0.32
CA ARG A 39 -2.73 -3.11 -0.38
C ARG A 39 -3.12 -1.67 -0.72
N ALA A 40 -2.95 -0.74 0.22
CA ALA A 40 -3.25 0.67 -0.01
C ALA A 40 -2.33 1.31 -1.07
N ASP A 41 -1.06 0.91 -1.09
CA ASP A 41 -0.09 1.34 -2.10
C ASP A 41 -0.52 0.90 -3.51
N ARG A 42 -0.88 -0.38 -3.69
CA ARG A 42 -1.39 -0.88 -4.98
C ARG A 42 -2.67 -0.21 -5.45
N ASP A 43 -3.58 0.08 -4.52
CA ASP A 43 -4.82 0.80 -4.85
C ASP A 43 -4.53 2.24 -5.31
N THR A 44 -3.58 2.91 -4.64
CA THR A 44 -3.10 4.24 -5.03
C THR A 44 -2.43 4.22 -6.41
N GLN A 45 -1.60 3.21 -6.68
CA GLN A 45 -0.96 3.02 -7.98
C GLN A 45 -2.00 2.77 -9.08
N SER A 46 -2.97 1.88 -8.86
CA SER A 46 -4.04 1.60 -9.82
C SER A 46 -4.84 2.86 -10.16
N THR A 47 -5.04 3.75 -9.18
CA THR A 47 -5.70 5.03 -9.40
C THR A 47 -4.85 5.95 -10.28
N ALA A 48 -3.54 6.03 -10.01
CA ALA A 48 -2.62 6.86 -10.76
C ALA A 48 -2.54 6.42 -12.22
N ASP A 49 -2.49 5.12 -12.47
CA ASP A 49 -2.48 4.55 -13.82
C ASP A 49 -3.79 4.83 -14.56
N ALA A 50 -4.95 4.67 -13.90
CA ALA A 50 -6.24 4.98 -14.49
C ALA A 50 -6.38 6.47 -14.85
N ALA A 51 -5.91 7.35 -13.96
CA ALA A 51 -5.90 8.79 -14.19
C ALA A 51 -4.95 9.21 -15.31
N ALA A 52 -3.74 8.63 -15.36
CA ALA A 52 -2.77 8.89 -16.41
C ALA A 52 -3.29 8.43 -17.78
N LEU A 53 -3.87 7.22 -17.85
CA LEU A 53 -4.49 6.70 -19.07
C LEU A 53 -5.64 7.58 -19.56
N ALA A 54 -6.50 8.04 -18.64
CA ALA A 54 -7.61 8.92 -18.98
C ALA A 54 -7.14 10.29 -19.50
N GLY A 55 -6.13 10.88 -18.86
CA GLY A 55 -5.57 12.15 -19.31
C GLY A 55 -4.82 12.03 -20.63
N ALA A 56 -4.07 10.94 -20.83
CA ALA A 56 -3.31 10.70 -22.06
C ALA A 56 -4.20 10.62 -23.31
N GLN A 57 -5.46 10.23 -23.18
CA GLN A 57 -6.42 10.15 -24.30
C GLN A 57 -6.73 11.50 -24.94
N ALA A 58 -6.56 12.60 -24.22
CA ALA A 58 -6.78 13.95 -24.74
C ALA A 58 -5.49 14.63 -25.23
N LEU A 59 -4.33 13.99 -25.03
CA LEU A 59 -3.05 14.54 -25.50
C LEU A 59 -2.72 14.10 -26.93
N PRO A 60 -1.98 14.92 -27.69
CA PRO A 60 -1.53 16.28 -27.34
C PRO A 60 -2.58 17.37 -27.62
N ASP A 61 -3.73 17.01 -28.20
CA ASP A 61 -4.70 17.94 -28.78
C ASP A 61 -5.34 18.91 -27.78
N ASP A 62 -5.63 18.46 -26.55
CA ASP A 62 -6.24 19.27 -25.49
C ASP A 62 -5.65 18.98 -24.10
N VAL A 63 -4.62 19.76 -23.76
CA VAL A 63 -3.93 19.77 -22.46
C VAL A 63 -4.89 20.07 -21.28
N THR A 64 -5.91 20.90 -21.50
CA THR A 64 -6.85 21.27 -20.43
C THR A 64 -7.81 20.12 -20.14
N GLN A 65 -8.34 19.50 -21.19
CA GLN A 65 -9.16 18.29 -21.08
C GLN A 65 -8.37 17.13 -20.49
N ALA A 66 -7.09 16.95 -20.86
CA ALA A 66 -6.21 15.92 -20.28
C ALA A 66 -6.11 16.03 -18.75
N LYS A 67 -5.88 17.25 -18.23
CA LYS A 67 -5.87 17.50 -16.78
C LYS A 67 -7.24 17.25 -16.14
N SER A 68 -8.31 17.68 -16.79
CA SER A 68 -9.68 17.47 -16.30
C SER A 68 -10.04 15.98 -16.22
N LEU A 69 -9.67 15.18 -17.23
CA LEU A 69 -9.91 13.74 -17.25
C LEU A 69 -9.07 13.03 -16.19
N ALA A 70 -7.80 13.38 -16.05
CA ALA A 70 -6.93 12.84 -15.00
C ALA A 70 -7.50 13.10 -13.59
N SER A 71 -7.99 14.32 -13.33
CA SER A 71 -8.66 14.64 -12.06
C SER A 71 -9.94 13.82 -11.88
N SER A 72 -10.81 13.79 -12.89
CA SER A 72 -12.09 13.04 -12.82
C SER A 72 -11.89 11.56 -12.54
N TYR A 73 -10.89 10.94 -13.18
CA TYR A 73 -10.58 9.54 -12.95
C TYR A 73 -9.89 9.31 -11.61
N THR A 74 -9.09 10.26 -11.12
CA THR A 74 -8.56 10.20 -9.75
C THR A 74 -9.70 10.17 -8.73
N ASP A 75 -10.66 11.09 -8.85
CA ASP A 75 -11.78 11.21 -7.91
C ASP A 75 -12.69 9.96 -7.92
N LYS A 76 -12.93 9.38 -9.11
CA LYS A 76 -13.69 8.12 -9.25
C LYS A 76 -13.00 6.91 -8.63
N ASN A 77 -11.67 6.94 -8.51
CA ASN A 77 -10.87 5.81 -8.04
C ASN A 77 -10.29 6.02 -6.63
N GLY A 78 -10.93 6.85 -5.80
CA GLY A 78 -10.54 7.04 -4.39
C GLY A 78 -9.73 8.30 -4.09
N GLY A 79 -9.56 9.19 -5.06
CA GLY A 79 -9.01 10.53 -4.87
C GLY A 79 -7.51 10.55 -4.52
N GLY A 80 -7.08 11.60 -3.84
CA GLY A 80 -5.68 11.77 -3.40
C GLY A 80 -4.77 12.39 -4.46
N LEU A 81 -5.31 13.15 -5.41
CA LEU A 81 -4.50 13.85 -6.40
C LEU A 81 -3.55 14.81 -5.69
N ASP A 82 -2.25 14.62 -5.90
CA ASP A 82 -1.19 15.49 -5.37
C ASP A 82 -0.68 16.45 -6.46
N GLY A 83 -0.72 16.02 -7.73
CA GLY A 83 -0.45 16.90 -8.86
C GLY A 83 -0.46 16.19 -10.21
N THR A 84 -0.61 17.00 -11.26
CA THR A 84 -0.49 16.57 -12.66
C THR A 84 0.52 17.44 -13.38
N ALA A 85 1.45 16.85 -14.11
CA ALA A 85 2.40 17.55 -14.96
C ALA A 85 2.27 17.07 -16.40
N ILE A 86 2.37 18.00 -17.35
CA ILE A 86 2.43 17.70 -18.78
C ILE A 86 3.84 18.03 -19.26
N SER A 87 4.38 17.15 -20.10
CA SER A 87 5.72 17.25 -20.65
C SER A 87 5.73 16.69 -22.07
N SER A 88 6.85 16.89 -22.77
CA SER A 88 7.08 16.42 -24.12
C SER A 88 8.18 15.37 -24.11
N SER A 89 7.89 14.14 -24.53
CA SER A 89 8.86 13.04 -24.66
C SER A 89 9.32 12.86 -26.11
N VAL A 90 8.39 12.88 -27.06
CA VAL A 90 8.66 12.72 -28.50
C VAL A 90 8.12 13.93 -29.25
N ASN A 91 6.87 14.30 -28.99
CA ASN A 91 6.18 15.44 -29.57
C ASN A 91 5.81 16.46 -28.47
N PRO A 92 5.52 17.73 -28.83
CA PRO A 92 4.99 18.69 -27.88
C PRO A 92 3.74 18.18 -27.16
N ASP A 93 3.72 18.31 -25.82
CA ASP A 93 2.57 18.00 -24.96
C ASP A 93 2.03 16.57 -25.08
N ASP A 94 2.90 15.59 -25.36
CA ASP A 94 2.51 14.19 -25.59
C ASP A 94 2.48 13.31 -24.33
N THR A 95 2.96 13.82 -23.20
CA THR A 95 3.17 13.02 -21.99
C THR A 95 2.49 13.67 -20.79
N ILE A 96 1.74 12.86 -20.03
CA ILE A 96 1.16 13.25 -18.74
C ILE A 96 1.74 12.42 -17.60
N LYS A 97 2.12 13.09 -16.51
CA LYS A 97 2.51 12.49 -15.24
C LYS A 97 1.46 12.82 -14.19
N VAL A 98 0.88 11.80 -13.57
CA VAL A 98 -0.06 11.94 -12.46
C VAL A 98 0.62 11.48 -11.17
N THR A 99 0.57 12.34 -10.15
CA THR A 99 1.07 12.04 -8.80
C THR A 99 -0.12 11.96 -7.86
N ILE A 100 -0.23 10.82 -7.16
CA ILE A 100 -1.28 10.57 -6.18
C ILE A 100 -0.63 10.27 -4.83
N LYS A 101 -1.14 10.88 -3.76
CA LYS A 101 -0.73 10.62 -2.38
C LYS A 101 -1.95 10.34 -1.52
N ARG A 102 -1.90 9.22 -0.78
CA ARG A 102 -2.92 8.84 0.20
C ARG A 102 -2.24 8.48 1.51
N GLN A 103 -2.87 8.87 2.61
CA GLN A 103 -2.43 8.42 3.93
C GLN A 103 -2.97 7.01 4.16
N SER A 104 -2.06 6.06 4.45
CA SER A 104 -2.42 4.69 4.86
C SER A 104 -1.88 4.43 6.26
N PRO A 105 -2.69 4.68 7.29
CA PRO A 105 -2.25 4.44 8.65
C PRO A 105 -2.28 2.94 8.99
N GLY A 106 -1.25 2.43 9.66
CA GLY A 106 -1.21 1.03 10.10
C GLY A 106 -2.19 0.70 11.23
N ILE A 107 -2.40 -0.59 11.50
CA ILE A 107 -3.38 -1.09 12.47
C ILE A 107 -2.72 -1.19 13.85
N PHE A 108 -1.62 -1.93 13.96
CA PHE A 108 -0.90 -2.17 15.21
C PHE A 108 0.18 -1.12 15.49
N THR A 109 0.78 -0.53 14.46
CA THR A 109 1.74 0.58 14.55
C THR A 109 1.15 1.89 15.09
N LYS A 110 -0.16 1.96 15.26
CA LYS A 110 -0.88 3.08 15.88
C LYS A 110 -1.13 2.93 17.38
N LEU A 111 -0.99 1.71 17.91
CA LEU A 111 -1.19 1.39 19.33
C LEU A 111 0.04 1.81 20.14
#